data_AF-A0AAD9XPE7-F1
#
_entry.id   AF-A0AAD9XPE7-F1
#
_cell.length_a   1.000
_cell.length_b   1.000
_cell.length_c   1.000
_cell.angle_alpha   90.00
_cell.angle_beta   90.00
_cell.angle_gamma   90.00
#
_symmetry.space_group_name_H-M   'P 1'
#
loop_
_entity.id
_entity.type
_entity.pdbx_description
1 polymer ?
#
loop_
_entity_poly.entity_id
_entity_poly.type
_entity_poly.pdbx_seq_one_letter_code
_entity_poly.pdbx_strand_id
1 'polypeptide(L)'
;MGRPGPELNAGLKQVSDQIDRIRYAISWIYSSNPRFSEFKRHCKLNDLKPRRFQTDMPVRWNSTYLMLKNCLDYDTAITCFCNMKLVETDLLEAKALTIDDWYV
;
A
#
# COMPACT_ATOMS: atom_id res chain seq x y z
N MET A 1 -29.43 -16.55 14.77
CA MET A 1 -28.02 -16.27 14.40
C MET A 1 -27.58 -15.05 15.21
N GLY A 2 -26.60 -15.20 16.11
CA GLY A 2 -26.10 -14.08 16.92
C GLY A 2 -25.34 -13.09 16.05
N ARG A 3 -25.57 -11.79 16.25
CA ARG A 3 -24.76 -10.76 15.57
C ARG A 3 -23.31 -10.90 16.05
N PRO A 4 -22.32 -10.79 15.15
CA PRO A 4 -20.93 -10.74 15.56
C PRO A 4 -20.71 -9.59 16.55
N GLY A 5 -19.95 -9.86 17.60
CA GLY A 5 -19.65 -8.88 18.64
C GLY A 5 -18.86 -7.67 18.10
N PRO A 6 -18.89 -6.53 18.81
CA PRO A 6 -18.24 -5.28 18.38
C PRO A 6 -16.73 -5.44 18.11
N GLU A 7 -16.07 -6.40 18.76
CA GLU A 7 -14.64 -6.68 18.61
C GLU A 7 -14.28 -7.25 17.23
N LEU A 8 -15.13 -8.13 16.67
CA LEU A 8 -14.91 -8.68 15.32
C LEU A 8 -15.01 -7.58 14.26
N ASN A 9 -15.98 -6.67 14.43
CA ASN A 9 -16.17 -5.55 13.51
C ASN A 9 -14.99 -4.57 13.57
N ALA A 10 -14.40 -4.37 14.76
CA ALA A 10 -13.23 -3.53 14.93
C ALA A 10 -12.00 -4.13 14.22
N GLY A 11 -11.75 -5.44 14.38
CA GLY A 11 -10.65 -6.14 13.71
C GLY A 11 -10.78 -6.10 12.19
N LEU A 12 -11.96 -6.40 11.64
CA LEU A 12 -12.20 -6.32 10.19
C LEU A 12 -12.02 -4.91 9.64
N LYS A 13 -12.45 -3.89 10.39
CA LYS A 13 -12.25 -2.49 10.02
C LYS A 13 -10.77 -2.12 9.98
N GLN A 14 -9.99 -2.55 10.98
CA GLN A 14 -8.55 -2.30 11.01
C GLN A 14 -7.85 -2.86 9.77
N VAL A 15 -8.16 -4.10 9.40
CA VAL A 15 -7.59 -4.74 8.19
C VAL A 15 -8.01 -3.99 6.93
N SER A 16 -9.27 -3.58 6.82
CA SER A 16 -9.74 -2.76 5.70
C SER A 16 -8.94 -1.45 5.59
N ASP A 17 -8.77 -0.74 6.72
CA ASP A 17 -8.04 0.52 6.76
C ASP A 17 -6.56 0.34 6.37
N GLN A 18 -5.91 -0.78 6.75
CA GLN A 18 -4.53 -1.13 6.34
C GLN A 18 -4.45 -1.36 4.83
N ILE A 19 -5.36 -2.15 4.27
CA ILE A 19 -5.42 -2.42 2.82
C ILE A 19 -5.66 -1.11 2.05
N ASP A 20 -6.51 -0.23 2.55
CA ASP A 20 -6.80 1.07 1.92
C ASP A 20 -5.55 1.97 1.87
N ARG A 21 -4.75 2.00 2.95
CA ARG A 21 -3.46 2.72 2.96
C ARG A 21 -2.49 2.17 1.91
N ILE A 22 -2.33 0.85 1.84
CA ILE A 22 -1.45 0.22 0.85
C ILE A 22 -1.94 0.54 -0.57
N ARG A 23 -3.25 0.41 -0.83
CA ARG A 23 -3.85 0.71 -2.13
C ARG A 23 -3.59 2.16 -2.53
N TYR A 24 -3.76 3.10 -1.61
CA TYR A 24 -3.51 4.51 -1.85
C TYR A 24 -2.05 4.76 -2.22
N ALA A 25 -1.10 4.20 -1.45
CA ALA A 25 0.33 4.31 -1.71
C ALA A 25 0.71 3.81 -3.11
N ILE A 26 0.27 2.60 -3.49
CA ILE A 26 0.53 2.03 -4.82
C ILE A 26 -0.10 2.88 -5.92
N SER A 27 -1.34 3.33 -5.72
CA SER A 27 -2.03 4.18 -6.70
C SER A 27 -1.31 5.51 -6.89
N TRP A 28 -0.81 6.12 -5.81
CA TRP A 28 -0.05 7.37 -5.86
C TRP A 28 1.30 7.23 -6.58
N ILE A 29 2.02 6.11 -6.37
CA ILE A 29 3.26 5.81 -7.10
C ILE A 29 2.98 5.74 -8.61
N TYR A 30 1.86 5.12 -9.00
CA TYR A 30 1.49 4.89 -10.39
C TYR A 30 0.66 5.99 -11.05
N SER A 31 0.23 7.00 -10.30
CA SER A 31 -0.58 8.09 -10.84
C SER A 31 0.21 9.00 -11.79
N SER A 32 1.54 8.96 -11.76
CA SER A 32 2.39 9.73 -12.67
C SER A 32 3.65 8.98 -13.09
N ASN A 33 4.04 9.15 -14.35
CA ASN A 33 5.28 8.58 -14.91
C ASN A 33 6.57 9.03 -14.18
N PRO A 34 6.69 10.31 -13.74
CA PRO A 34 7.83 10.76 -12.93
C PRO A 34 7.92 10.03 -11.58
N ARG A 35 6.83 9.95 -10.81
CA ARG A 35 6.81 9.24 -9.51
C ARG A 35 7.18 7.78 -9.68
N PHE A 36 6.64 7.10 -10.69
CA PHE A 36 7.01 5.72 -10.96
C PHE A 36 8.49 5.58 -11.35
N SER A 37 9.04 6.53 -12.09
CA SER A 37 10.46 6.52 -12.45
C SER A 37 11.37 6.76 -11.26
N GLU A 38 11.00 7.65 -10.34
CA GLU A 38 11.69 7.84 -9.07
C GLU A 38 11.61 6.60 -8.18
N PHE A 39 10.45 5.95 -8.10
CA PHE A 39 10.30 4.70 -7.36
C PHE A 39 11.21 3.60 -7.92
N LYS A 40 11.29 3.45 -9.25
CA LYS A 40 12.23 2.51 -9.88
C LYS A 40 13.68 2.81 -9.49
N ARG A 41 14.06 4.09 -9.39
CA ARG A 41 15.41 4.49 -8.93
C ARG A 41 15.60 4.14 -7.46
N HIS A 42 14.60 4.39 -6.61
CA HIS A 42 14.62 4.03 -5.20
C HIS A 42 14.78 2.52 -5.00
N CYS A 43 14.07 1.68 -5.77
CA CYS A 43 14.27 0.23 -5.75
C CYS A 43 15.71 -0.17 -6.05
N LYS A 44 16.31 0.38 -7.12
CA LYS A 44 17.71 0.07 -7.49
C LYS A 44 18.71 0.45 -6.40
N LEU A 45 18.46 1.54 -5.67
CA LEU A 45 19.32 1.99 -4.57
C LEU A 45 19.23 1.09 -3.33
N ASN A 46 18.16 0.31 -3.20
CA ASN A 46 17.96 -0.66 -2.13
C ASN A 46 18.20 -2.11 -2.62
N ASP A 47 18.94 -2.29 -3.73
CA ASP A 47 19.22 -3.60 -4.35
C ASP A 47 17.97 -4.40 -4.75
N LEU A 48 16.84 -3.73 -4.95
CA LEU A 48 15.58 -4.34 -5.39
C LEU A 48 15.41 -4.21 -6.90
N LYS A 49 14.97 -5.29 -7.56
CA LYS A 49 14.63 -5.27 -8.98
C LYS A 49 13.40 -4.39 -9.20
N PRO A 50 13.46 -3.32 -10.02
CA PRO A 50 12.27 -2.51 -10.27
C PRO A 50 11.24 -3.34 -11.04
N ARG A 51 10.03 -3.48 -10.48
CA ARG A 51 8.91 -4.20 -11.09
C ARG A 51 7.65 -3.36 -11.03
N ARG A 52 6.74 -3.60 -11.97
CA ARG A 52 5.39 -3.03 -11.93
C ARG A 52 4.48 -4.05 -11.25
N PHE A 53 3.81 -3.64 -10.20
CA PHE A 53 2.85 -4.45 -9.48
C PHE A 53 1.47 -4.31 -10.13
N GLN A 54 0.62 -5.32 -9.93
CA GLN A 54 -0.77 -5.23 -10.32
C GLN A 54 -1.50 -4.29 -9.34
N THR A 55 -2.12 -3.23 -9.87
CA THR A 55 -2.97 -2.34 -9.07
C THR A 55 -4.27 -3.05 -8.70
N ASP A 56 -4.79 -2.74 -7.51
CA ASP A 56 -6.10 -3.21 -7.10
C ASP A 56 -7.20 -2.73 -8.07
N MET A 57 -8.12 -3.62 -8.41
CA MET A 57 -9.20 -3.35 -9.35
C MET A 57 -10.50 -4.00 -8.85
N PRO A 58 -11.46 -3.22 -8.32
CA PRO A 58 -12.65 -3.75 -7.64
C PRO A 58 -13.47 -4.74 -8.46
N VAL A 59 -13.44 -4.61 -9.79
CA VAL A 59 -14.16 -5.49 -10.73
C VAL A 59 -13.52 -6.87 -10.92
N ARG A 60 -12.31 -7.11 -10.40
CA ARG A 60 -11.60 -8.40 -10.47
C ARG A 60 -11.45 -8.98 -9.08
N TRP A 61 -12.08 -10.13 -8.85
CA TRP A 61 -12.23 -10.77 -7.54
C TRP A 61 -10.93 -11.03 -6.76
N ASN A 62 -9.78 -11.18 -7.44
CA ASN A 62 -8.49 -11.47 -6.81
C ASN A 62 -7.46 -10.33 -6.90
N SER A 63 -7.86 -9.15 -7.37
CA SER A 63 -6.90 -8.06 -7.61
C SER A 63 -6.24 -7.55 -6.33
N THR A 64 -6.98 -7.47 -5.22
CA THR A 64 -6.43 -7.02 -3.93
C THR A 64 -5.38 -8.00 -3.42
N TYR A 65 -5.69 -9.30 -3.45
CA TYR A 65 -4.74 -10.35 -3.07
C TYR A 65 -3.47 -10.31 -3.93
N LEU A 66 -3.62 -10.17 -5.25
CA LEU A 66 -2.48 -10.11 -6.17
C LEU A 66 -1.64 -8.84 -5.97
N MET A 67 -2.27 -7.70 -5.66
CA MET A 67 -1.55 -6.47 -5.29
C MET A 67 -0.72 -6.72 -4.04
N LEU A 68 -1.35 -7.18 -2.95
CA LEU A 68 -0.69 -7.39 -1.66
C LEU A 68 0.46 -8.41 -1.77
N LYS A 69 0.19 -9.57 -2.36
CA LYS A 69 1.20 -10.62 -2.57
C LYS A 69 2.41 -10.11 -3.36
N ASN A 70 2.17 -9.32 -4.41
CA ASN A 70 3.24 -8.79 -5.24
C ASN A 70 3.89 -7.54 -4.66
N CYS A 71 3.34 -6.91 -3.62
CA CYS A 71 3.97 -5.77 -2.97
C CYS A 71 4.74 -6.17 -1.71
N LEU A 72 4.47 -7.35 -1.15
CA LEU A 72 5.03 -7.79 0.13
C LEU A 72 6.57 -7.81 0.15
N ASP A 73 7.23 -8.29 -0.93
CA ASP A 73 8.71 -8.25 -1.00
C ASP A 73 9.31 -6.83 -1.06
N TYR A 74 8.46 -5.80 -1.19
CA TYR A 74 8.83 -4.39 -1.36
C TYR A 74 8.23 -3.53 -0.24
N ASP A 75 7.69 -4.15 0.81
CA ASP A 75 7.01 -3.49 1.94
C ASP A 75 7.78 -2.27 2.45
N THR A 76 9.07 -2.47 2.73
CA THR A 76 9.98 -1.48 3.30
C THR A 76 10.29 -0.39 2.28
N ALA A 77 10.57 -0.76 1.03
CA ALA A 77 10.89 0.19 -0.02
C ALA A 77 9.68 1.06 -0.40
N ILE A 78 8.48 0.48 -0.45
CA ILE A 78 7.22 1.21 -0.68
C ILE A 78 6.97 2.15 0.49
N THR A 79 7.07 1.66 1.72
CA THR A 79 6.85 2.45 2.94
C THR A 79 7.80 3.63 3.03
N CYS A 80 9.10 3.42 2.89
CA CYS A 80 10.10 4.48 2.92
C CYS A 80 9.91 5.49 1.79
N PHE A 81 9.68 5.04 0.56
CA PHE A 81 9.49 5.93 -0.58
C PHE A 81 8.23 6.79 -0.43
N CYS A 82 7.12 6.16 -0.07
CA CYS A 82 5.85 6.84 0.14
C CYS A 82 5.95 7.83 1.29
N ASN A 83 6.50 7.47 2.45
CA ASN A 83 6.63 8.42 3.56
C ASN A 83 7.60 9.56 3.26
N MET A 84 8.68 9.32 2.51
CA MET A 84 9.60 10.38 2.09
C MET A 84 8.92 11.41 1.18
N LYS A 85 7.97 10.98 0.33
CA LYS A 85 7.42 11.81 -0.74
C LYS A 85 5.97 12.28 -0.53
N LEU A 86 5.14 11.47 0.11
CA LEU A 86 3.74 11.79 0.41
C LEU A 86 3.63 12.84 1.52
N VAL A 87 4.51 12.77 2.53
CA VAL A 87 4.55 13.78 3.61
C VAL A 87 4.89 15.18 3.06
N GLU A 88 5.54 15.23 1.90
CA GLU A 88 5.98 16.45 1.22
C GLU A 88 4.89 17.06 0.29
N THR A 89 3.84 16.32 -0.09
CA THR A 89 2.95 16.69 -1.24
C THR A 89 1.44 16.75 -0.94
N ASP A 90 1.05 17.23 0.23
CA ASP A 90 -0.34 17.47 0.72
C ASP A 90 -1.03 16.32 1.47
N LEU A 91 -1.74 16.75 2.52
CA LEU A 91 -2.78 16.11 3.35
C LEU A 91 -2.30 15.50 4.69
N LEU A 92 -2.31 16.37 5.70
CA LEU A 92 -2.29 16.13 7.16
C LEU A 92 -3.29 15.08 7.69
N GLU A 93 -4.09 14.44 6.84
CA GLU A 93 -5.09 13.44 7.22
C GLU A 93 -4.82 12.03 6.70
N ALA A 94 -3.89 11.84 5.75
CA ALA A 94 -3.50 10.50 5.33
C ALA A 94 -2.56 9.90 6.37
N LYS A 95 -3.04 8.95 7.18
CA LYS A 95 -2.20 8.14 8.06
C LYS A 95 -1.00 7.61 7.27
N ALA A 96 0.21 7.90 7.76
CA ALA A 96 1.45 7.42 7.17
C ALA A 96 1.40 5.90 6.99
N LEU A 97 1.93 5.41 5.88
CA LEU A 97 2.09 3.97 5.68
C LEU A 97 3.16 3.51 6.67
N THR A 98 2.89 2.46 7.42
CA THR A 98 3.79 1.90 8.43
C THR A 98 4.13 0.45 8.06
N ILE A 99 5.20 -0.08 8.63
CA ILE A 99 5.54 -1.50 8.43
C ILE A 99 4.43 -2.41 8.99
N ASP A 100 3.77 -2.00 10.08
CA ASP A 100 2.64 -2.73 10.68
C ASP A 100 1.42 -2.84 9.74
N ASP A 101 1.33 -2.03 8.69
CA ASP A 101 0.28 -2.16 7.70
C ASP A 101 0.41 -3.43 6.85
N TRP A 102 1.61 -4.03 6.80
CA TRP A 102 1.91 -5.23 6.04
C TRP A 102 1.74 -6.52 6.84
N TYR A 103 1.73 -6.42 8.18
CA TYR A 103 1.70 -7.56 9.09
C TYR A 103 0.46 -7.47 10.00
N VAL A 104 -0.60 -8.17 9.59
CA VAL A 104 -1.87 -8.33 10.32
C VAL A 104 -1.89 -9.66 11.06
#